data_AF-A0A537T0K7-F1
#
_entry.id   AF-A0A537T0K7-F1
#
_cell.length_a   1.000
_cell.length_b   1.000
_cell.length_c   1.000
_cell.angle_alpha   90.00
_cell.angle_beta   90.00
_cell.angle_gamma   90.00
#
_symmetry.space_group_name_H-M   'P 1'
#
loop_
_entity.id
_entity.type
_entity.pdbx_description
1 polymer ?
#
loop_
_entity_poly.entity_id
_entity_poly.type
_entity_poly.pdbx_seq_one_letter_code
_entity_poly.pdbx_strand_id
1 'polypeptide(L)'
;RGFPANVNVAVALSLAGIGPDLTRVEIWADPSVTRNTHSIEVESDSARFSMSIENIPSENPKTGLITALSVVACLRKLRAPLRVGT
;
A
#
# COMPACT_ATOMS: atom_id res chain seq x y z
N ARG A 1 -13.85 7.65 -14.95
CA ARG A 1 -14.30 6.38 -14.34
C ARG A 1 -13.44 5.30 -14.96
N GLY A 2 -12.45 4.73 -14.26
CA GLY A 2 -11.50 3.85 -14.96
C GLY A 2 -10.39 3.23 -14.11
N PHE A 3 -10.16 3.72 -12.90
CA PHE A 3 -9.21 3.12 -11.97
C PHE A 3 -9.96 2.44 -10.82
N PRO A 4 -9.56 1.22 -10.42
CA PRO A 4 -10.08 0.58 -9.22
C PRO A 4 -9.90 1.51 -8.01
N ALA A 5 -10.79 1.41 -7.02
CA ALA A 5 -10.78 2.27 -5.83
C ALA A 5 -9.48 2.21 -5.00
N ASN A 6 -8.56 1.30 -5.32
CA ASN A 6 -7.36 0.99 -4.55
C ASN A 6 -6.07 1.59 -5.14
N VAL A 7 -6.17 2.54 -6.09
CA VAL A 7 -5.00 3.26 -6.65
C VAL A 7 -4.32 4.18 -5.61
N ASN A 8 -4.96 4.45 -4.48
CA ASN A 8 -4.39 5.26 -3.39
C ASN A 8 -3.03 4.74 -2.90
N VAL A 9 -2.81 3.42 -2.90
CA VAL A 9 -1.53 2.83 -2.49
C VAL A 9 -0.42 3.22 -3.46
N ALA A 10 -0.68 3.15 -4.76
CA ALA A 10 0.29 3.52 -5.79
C ALA A 10 0.64 5.01 -5.74
N VAL A 11 -0.36 5.87 -5.55
CA VAL A 11 -0.13 7.31 -5.39
C VAL A 11 0.69 7.59 -4.13
N ALA A 12 0.31 7.02 -2.98
CA ALA A 12 1.04 7.21 -1.73
C ALA A 12 2.50 6.72 -1.83
N LEU A 13 2.73 5.56 -2.48
CA LEU A 13 4.08 5.03 -2.70
C LEU A 13 4.89 5.96 -3.61
N SER A 14 4.28 6.46 -4.70
CA SER A 14 4.96 7.38 -5.60
C SER A 14 5.35 8.70 -4.92
N LEU A 15 4.50 9.22 -4.04
CA LEU A 15 4.77 10.44 -3.28
C LEU A 15 5.84 10.24 -2.20
N ALA A 16 5.89 9.04 -1.60
CA ALA A 16 6.90 8.69 -0.60
C ALA A 16 8.24 8.26 -1.23
N GLY A 17 8.24 7.90 -2.51
CA GLY A 17 9.39 7.34 -3.23
C GLY A 17 9.93 8.28 -4.32
N ILE A 18 10.07 7.73 -5.53
CA ILE A 18 10.77 8.36 -6.67
C ILE A 18 9.87 9.30 -7.50
N GLY A 19 8.70 9.66 -6.98
CA GLY A 19 7.72 10.49 -7.69
C GLY A 19 6.81 9.71 -8.64
N PRO A 20 5.67 10.31 -9.04
CA PRO A 20 4.65 9.66 -9.87
C PRO A 20 5.13 9.35 -11.29
N ASP A 21 6.01 10.18 -11.86
CA ASP A 21 6.47 10.00 -13.25
C ASP A 21 7.38 8.76 -13.41
N LEU A 22 8.10 8.41 -12.35
CA LEU A 22 9.02 7.26 -12.34
C LEU A 22 8.40 6.02 -11.68
N THR A 23 7.22 6.14 -11.07
CA THR A 23 6.54 5.01 -10.43
C THR A 23 5.67 4.29 -11.45
N ARG A 24 6.06 3.07 -11.82
CA ARG A 24 5.26 2.20 -12.69
C ARG A 24 4.17 1.50 -11.88
N VAL A 25 2.94 1.53 -12.41
CA VAL A 25 1.78 0.88 -11.79
C VAL A 25 1.14 -0.07 -12.79
N GLU A 26 0.88 -1.30 -12.34
CA GLU A 26 0.16 -2.30 -13.11
C GLU A 26 -1.08 -2.75 -12.36
N ILE A 27 -2.16 -2.98 -13.09
CA ILE A 27 -3.44 -3.41 -12.53
C ILE A 27 -3.89 -4.64 -13.31
N TRP A 28 -3.90 -5.77 -12.62
CA TRP A 28 -4.23 -7.06 -13.20
C TRP A 28 -5.60 -7.52 -12.69
N ALA A 29 -6.42 -8.03 -13.60
CA ALA A 29 -7.67 -8.72 -13.26
C ALA A 29 -7.46 -10.21 -13.49
N ASP A 30 -7.31 -10.97 -12.40
CA ASP A 30 -7.04 -12.40 -12.43
C ASP A 30 -8.21 -13.15 -11.74
N PRO A 31 -8.95 -14.01 -12.47
CA PRO A 31 -10.06 -14.77 -11.90
C PRO A 31 -9.63 -15.86 -10.91
N SER A 32 -8.36 -16.25 -10.87
CA SER A 32 -7.82 -17.22 -9.93
C SER A 32 -7.50 -16.61 -8.56
N VAL A 33 -7.40 -15.28 -8.48
CA VAL A 33 -7.04 -14.56 -7.28
C VAL A 33 -8.27 -14.35 -6.39
N THR A 34 -8.18 -14.79 -5.15
CA THR A 34 -9.30 -14.74 -4.19
C THR A 34 -9.25 -13.52 -3.26
N ARG A 35 -8.17 -12.73 -3.30
CA ARG A 35 -7.91 -11.60 -2.42
C ARG A 35 -7.29 -10.43 -3.17
N ASN A 36 -7.47 -9.21 -2.68
CA ASN A 36 -6.76 -8.08 -3.27
C ASN A 36 -5.28 -8.14 -2.85
N THR A 37 -4.41 -8.34 -3.83
CA THR A 37 -2.96 -8.44 -3.64
C THR A 37 -2.29 -7.18 -4.16
N HIS A 38 -1.37 -6.63 -3.38
CA HIS A 38 -0.44 -5.59 -3.79
C HIS A 38 0.96 -6.16 -3.79
N SER A 39 1.63 -6.10 -4.94
CA SER A 39 3.04 -6.45 -5.08
C SER A 39 3.82 -5.19 -5.38
N ILE A 40 4.84 -4.94 -4.57
CA ILE A 40 5.71 -3.77 -4.68
C ILE A 40 7.12 -4.26 -4.91
N GLU A 41 7.75 -3.77 -5.97
CA GLU A 41 9.16 -4.01 -6.27
C GLU A 41 9.90 -2.69 -6.19
N VAL A 42 11.01 -2.69 -5.46
CA VAL A 42 11.87 -1.52 -5.29
C VAL A 42 13.27 -1.90 -5.70
N GLU A 43 13.86 -1.08 -6.56
CA GLU A 43 15.25 -1.15 -6.97
C GLU A 43 15.88 0.23 -6.82
N SER A 44 17.05 0.26 -6.17
CA SER A 44 17.82 1.47 -5.89
C SER A 44 19.30 1.13 -5.89
N ASP A 45 20.16 2.16 -5.81
CA ASP A 45 21.61 2.00 -5.66
C ASP A 45 22.03 1.28 -4.36
N SER A 46 21.15 1.31 -3.34
CA SER A 46 21.45 0.89 -1.98
C SER A 46 20.78 -0.44 -1.63
N ALA A 47 19.65 -0.77 -2.25
CA ALA A 47 18.89 -1.98 -1.98
C ALA A 47 17.96 -2.36 -3.14
N ARG A 48 17.71 -3.67 -3.26
CA ARG A 48 16.62 -4.24 -4.04
C ARG A 48 15.77 -5.13 -3.15
N PHE A 49 14.48 -4.91 -3.13
CA PHE A 49 13.56 -5.74 -2.33
C PHE A 49 12.17 -5.77 -2.94
N SER A 50 11.39 -6.75 -2.52
CA SER A 50 9.98 -6.88 -2.87
C SER A 50 9.13 -7.06 -1.63
N MET A 51 7.87 -6.63 -1.71
CA MET A 51 6.87 -6.79 -0.66
C MET A 51 5.55 -7.21 -1.31
N SER A 52 4.88 -8.19 -0.70
CA SER A 52 3.52 -8.60 -1.08
C SER A 52 2.57 -8.41 0.09
N ILE A 53 1.41 -7.82 -0.17
CA ILE A 53 0.37 -7.57 0.82
C ILE A 53 -0.94 -8.13 0.29
N GLU A 54 -1.51 -9.09 1.00
CA GLU A 54 -2.84 -9.64 0.73
C GLU A 54 -3.82 -9.11 1.77
N ASN A 55 -4.72 -8.23 1.35
CA ASN A 55 -5.69 -7.66 2.26
C ASN A 55 -6.79 -8.69 2.59
N ILE A 56 -7.05 -8.87 3.87
CA ILE A 56 -8.22 -9.61 4.34
C ILE A 56 -9.46 -8.73 4.12
N PRO A 57 -10.50 -9.21 3.41
CA PRO A 57 -11.74 -8.47 3.22
C PRO A 57 -12.33 -8.05 4.57
N SER A 58 -12.77 -6.80 4.67
CA SER A 58 -13.57 -6.34 5.79
C SER A 58 -15.06 -6.43 5.46
N GLU A 59 -15.94 -6.22 6.46
CA GLU A 59 -17.38 -6.11 6.23
C GLU A 59 -17.73 -5.01 5.21
N ASN A 60 -16.90 -3.96 5.10
CA ASN A 60 -17.03 -2.96 4.05
C ASN A 60 -16.12 -3.31 2.86
N PRO A 61 -16.67 -3.77 1.73
CA PRO A 61 -15.86 -4.20 0.58
C PRO A 61 -15.08 -3.05 -0.08
N LYS A 62 -15.39 -1.78 0.25
CA LYS A 62 -14.71 -0.61 -0.32
C LYS A 62 -13.42 -0.25 0.41
N THR A 63 -13.16 -0.78 1.61
CA THR A 63 -12.00 -0.37 2.41
C THR A 63 -11.46 -1.51 3.28
N GLY A 64 -10.16 -1.74 3.21
CA GLY A 64 -9.48 -2.72 4.05
C GLY A 64 -9.32 -2.23 5.50
N LEU A 65 -9.44 -3.14 6.46
CA LEU A 65 -9.28 -2.84 7.89
C LEU A 65 -7.91 -2.22 8.21
N ILE A 66 -6.88 -2.61 7.46
CA ILE A 66 -5.49 -2.14 7.64
C ILE A 66 -5.36 -0.61 7.51
N THR A 67 -6.19 0.04 6.67
CA THR A 67 -6.15 1.50 6.47
C THR A 67 -6.61 2.24 7.73
N ALA A 68 -7.67 1.77 8.39
CA ALA A 68 -8.11 2.37 9.66
C ALA A 68 -7.05 2.15 10.75
N LEU A 69 -6.49 0.94 10.81
CA LEU A 69 -5.44 0.60 11.76
C LEU A 69 -4.15 1.41 11.55
N SER A 70 -3.78 1.73 10.29
CA SER A 70 -2.61 2.58 10.00
C SER A 70 -2.79 4.01 10.50
N VAL A 71 -4.01 4.57 10.40
CA VAL A 71 -4.32 5.89 10.96
C VAL A 71 -4.23 5.87 12.48
N VAL A 72 -4.82 4.87 13.14
CA VAL A 72 -4.71 4.71 14.60
C VAL A 72 -3.24 4.57 15.03
N ALA A 73 -2.44 3.79 14.30
CA ALA A 73 -1.02 3.64 14.57
C ALA A 73 -0.27 4.98 14.41
N CYS A 74 -0.56 5.75 13.37
CA CYS A 74 0.00 7.09 13.16
C CYS A 74 -0.30 8.01 14.36
N LEU A 75 -1.56 8.09 14.79
CA LEU A 75 -1.96 8.92 15.93
C LEU A 75 -1.28 8.49 17.24
N ARG A 76 -1.16 7.17 17.48
CA ARG A 76 -0.45 6.64 18.65
C ARG A 76 1.04 7.01 18.62
N LYS A 77 1.70 6.90 17.46
CA LYS A 77 3.12 7.25 17.28
C LYS A 77 3.44 8.70 17.67
N LEU A 78 2.50 9.64 17.47
CA LEU A 78 2.71 11.05 17.82
C LEU A 78 3.09 11.26 19.30
N ARG A 79 2.60 10.40 20.21
CA ARG A 79 2.84 10.48 21.65
C ARG A 79 3.65 9.30 22.21
N ALA A 80 4.12 8.40 21.38
CA ALA A 80 4.81 7.19 21.83
C ALA A 80 6.27 7.48 22.22
N PRO A 81 6.78 6.92 23.34
CA PRO A 81 8.18 7.02 23.72
C PRO A 81 9.10 6.20 22.81
N LEU A 82 8.55 5.23 22.08
CA LEU A 82 9.24 4.42 21.08
C LEU A 82 8.48 4.49 19.76
N ARG A 83 9.21 4.72 18.67
CA ARG A 83 8.68 4.73 17.30
C ARG A 83 9.44 3.69 16.48
N VAL A 84 8.69 2.87 15.74
CA VAL A 84 9.23 1.88 14.78
C VAL A 84 8.82 2.30 13.37
N GLY A 85 9.79 2.34 12.46
CA GLY A 85 9.65 2.97 11.15
C GLY A 85 9.62 4.50 11.25
N THR A 86 9.24 5.17 10.16
CA THR A 86 9.05 6.62 10.12
C THR A 86 7.72 7.06 10.75
#